data_AF-A3ZXW1-F1
#
_entry.id   AF-A3ZXW1-F1
#
_cell.length_a   1.000
_cell.length_b   1.000
_cell.length_c   1.000
_cell.angle_alpha   90.00
_cell.angle_beta   90.00
_cell.angle_gamma   90.00
#
_symmetry.space_group_name_H-M   'P 1'
#
loop_
_entity.id
_entity.type
_entity.pdbx_description
1 polymer ?
#
loop_
_entity_poly.entity_id
_entity_poly.type
_entity_poly.pdbx_seq_one_letter_code
_entity_poly.pdbx_strand_id
1 'polypeptide(L)' 'MGTIIEGEIDQVLAVLKACLEAMAADCDRVTCTAKLDYRAGYSGRLQTKVDAVEQKLGRKLKTLGSASSEQDS' A
#
# COMPACT_ATOMS: atom_id res chain seq x y z
N MET A 1 -1.95 8.32 9.62
CA MET A 1 -2.04 7.94 8.19
C MET A 1 -0.65 7.61 7.71
N GLY A 2 -0.51 6.59 6.88
CA GLY A 2 0.76 6.20 6.29
C GLY A 2 0.53 5.53 4.94
N THR A 3 1.60 5.38 4.17
CA THR A 3 1.54 4.68 2.89
C THR A 3 1.59 3.18 3.15
N ILE A 4 0.65 2.45 2.58
CA ILE A 4 0.60 0.99 2.67
C ILE A 4 1.10 0.44 1.33
N ILE A 5 2.13 -0.40 1.39
CA ILE A 5 2.68 -1.12 0.23
C ILE A 5 2.71 -2.62 0.53
N GLU A 6 2.60 -3.44 -0.52
CA GLU A 6 2.69 -4.89 -0.45
C GLU A 6 3.74 -5.36 -1.46
N GLY A 7 4.58 -6.33 -1.08
CA GLY A 7 5.65 -6.87 -1.88
C GLY A 7 6.55 -7.79 -1.06
N GLU A 8 7.63 -8.28 -1.68
CA GLU A 8 8.63 -9.07 -0.97
C GLU A 8 9.36 -8.24 0.08
N ILE A 9 9.83 -8.90 1.14
CA ILE A 9 10.45 -8.23 2.30
C ILE A 9 11.60 -7.31 1.88
N ASP A 10 12.47 -7.80 0.99
CA ASP A 10 13.63 -7.05 0.53
C ASP A 10 13.22 -5.83 -0.32
N GLN A 11 12.16 -5.97 -1.12
CA GLN A 11 11.63 -4.88 -1.95
C GLN A 11 11.03 -3.78 -1.07
N VAL A 12 10.24 -4.14 -0.06
CA VAL A 12 9.60 -3.19 0.86
C VAL A 12 10.64 -2.44 1.68
N LEU A 13 11.68 -3.12 2.17
CA LEU A 13 12.77 -2.49 2.90
C LEU A 13 13.62 -1.58 2.01
N ALA A 14 13.85 -1.96 0.75
CA ALA A 14 14.53 -1.12 -0.23
C ALA A 14 13.77 0.20 -0.49
N VAL A 15 12.44 0.16 -0.58
CA VAL A 15 11.61 1.36 -0.69
C VAL A 15 11.74 2.25 0.55
N LEU A 16 11.69 1.66 1.75
CA LEU A 16 11.87 2.40 3.00
C LEU A 16 13.21 3.16 3.02
N LYS A 17 14.28 2.47 2.61
CA LYS A 17 15.62 3.04 2.51
C LYS A 17 15.65 4.19 1.50
N ALA A 18 15.11 4.01 0.31
CA ALA A 18 15.05 5.05 -0.71
C ALA A 18 14.27 6.29 -0.23
N CYS A 19 13.17 6.10 0.52
CA CYS A 19 12.44 7.22 1.12
C CYS A 19 13.30 7.98 2.16
N LEU A 20 14.05 7.25 2.99
CA LEU A 20 14.94 7.87 3.98
C LEU A 20 16.05 8.68 3.30
N GLU A 21 16.70 8.12 2.28
CA GLU A 21 17.78 8.77 1.51
C GLU A 21 17.27 10.01 0.78
N ALA A 22 16.09 9.93 0.16
CA ALA A 22 15.46 11.08 -0.51
C ALA A 22 15.19 12.23 0.46
N MET A 23 14.74 11.95 1.68
CA MET A 23 14.47 12.98 2.69
C MET A 23 15.73 13.51 3.36
N ALA A 24 16.79 12.71 3.45
CA ALA A 24 18.07 13.13 4.00
C ALA A 24 18.79 14.19 3.14
N ALA A 25 18.37 14.38 1.88
CA ALA A 25 18.89 15.45 1.02
C ALA A 25 18.53 16.86 1.54
N ASP A 26 17.35 16.99 2.16
CA ASP A 26 16.78 18.29 2.56
C ASP A 26 16.58 18.42 4.09
N CYS A 27 16.70 17.33 4.85
CA CYS A 27 16.41 17.28 6.28
C CYS A 27 17.57 16.68 7.09
N ASP A 28 18.02 17.39 8.13
CA ASP A 28 19.05 16.91 9.07
C ASP A 28 18.61 15.71 9.92
N ARG A 29 17.29 15.54 10.11
CA ARG A 29 16.71 14.44 10.87
C ARG A 29 15.40 13.96 10.24
N VAL A 30 15.36 12.67 9.91
CA VAL A 30 14.19 11.99 9.35
C VAL A 30 13.79 10.85 10.28
N THR A 31 12.50 10.75 10.59
CA THR A 31 11.94 9.62 11.37
C THR A 31 10.99 8.84 10.48
N CYS A 32 11.33 7.58 10.20
CA CYS A 32 10.47 6.65 9.47
C CYS A 32 9.94 5.60 10.44
N THR A 33 8.62 5.35 10.41
CA THR A 33 8.00 4.29 11.19
C THR A 33 7.28 3.34 10.24
N ALA A 34 7.50 2.04 10.40
CA ALA A 34 6.87 1.02 9.59
C ALA A 34 6.40 -0.13 10.48
N LYS A 35 5.29 -0.75 10.08
CA LYS A 35 4.75 -1.97 10.67
C LYS A 35 4.63 -3.01 9.57
N LEU A 36 5.29 -4.15 9.74
CA LEU A 36 5.25 -5.25 8.78
C LEU A 36 4.19 -6.27 9.21
N ASP A 37 3.25 -6.57 8.31
CA ASP A 37 2.23 -7.61 8.47
C ASP A 37 2.66 -8.83 7.62
N TYR A 38 3.53 -9.68 8.19
CA TYR A 38 4.04 -10.87 7.50
C TYR A 38 3.25 -12.12 7.89
N ARG A 39 2.82 -12.89 6.88
CA ARG A 39 2.19 -14.19 7.07
C ARG A 39 2.68 -15.16 5.99
N ALA A 40 3.41 -16.20 6.40
CA ALA A 40 3.99 -17.17 5.49
C ALA A 40 2.94 -17.82 4.57
N GLY A 41 3.22 -17.87 3.26
CA GLY A 41 2.38 -18.51 2.25
C GLY A 41 1.14 -17.71 1.80
N TYR A 42 1.02 -16.44 2.19
CA TYR A 42 -0.11 -15.58 1.77
C TYR A 42 0.38 -14.33 1.04
N SER A 43 -0.26 -14.01 -0.08
CA SER A 43 -0.08 -12.78 -0.88
C SER A 43 -1.45 -12.16 -1.21
N GLY A 44 -1.48 -10.96 -1.81
CA GLY A 44 -2.72 -10.30 -2.26
C GLY A 44 -3.60 -9.82 -1.10
N ARG A 45 -3.00 -9.51 0.05
CA ARG A 45 -3.74 -9.24 1.30
C ARG A 45 -4.39 -7.88 1.28
N LEU A 46 -3.77 -6.89 0.66
CA LEU A 46 -4.38 -5.56 0.47
C LEU A 46 -5.66 -5.67 -0.34
N GLN A 47 -5.61 -6.34 -1.50
CA GLN A 47 -6.78 -6.54 -2.35
C GLN A 47 -7.88 -7.32 -1.62
N THR A 48 -7.52 -8.43 -0.98
CA THR A 48 -8.47 -9.27 -0.23
C THR A 48 -9.17 -8.48 0.89
N LYS A 49 -8.47 -7.55 1.56
CA LYS A 49 -9.06 -6.70 2.61
C LYS A 49 -10.08 -5.72 2.01
N VAL A 50 -9.80 -5.14 0.84
CA VAL A 50 -10.75 -4.28 0.12
C VAL A 50 -11.99 -5.08 -0.30
N ASP A 51 -11.78 -6.23 -0.94
CA ASP A 51 -12.86 -7.10 -1.41
C ASP A 51 -13.78 -7.53 -0.26
N ALA A 52 -13.22 -7.88 0.90
CA ALA A 52 -13.97 -8.26 2.08
C ALA A 52 -14.87 -7.12 2.62
N VAL A 53 -14.43 -5.86 2.48
CA VAL A 53 -15.24 -4.69 2.85
C VAL A 53 -16.36 -4.48 1.83
N GLU A 54 -16.05 -4.53 0.54
CA GLU A 54 -17.05 -4.39 -0.53
C GLU A 54 -18.14 -5.46 -0.45
N GLN A 55 -17.77 -6.71 -0.17
CA GLN A 55 -18.71 -7.81 0.04
C GLN A 55 -19.65 -7.54 1.22
N LYS A 56 -19.11 -7.07 2.36
CA LYS A 56 -19.93 -6.74 3.54
C LYS A 56 -20.87 -5.56 3.31
N LEU A 57 -20.46 -4.62 2.47
CA LEU A 57 -21.26 -3.44 2.13
C LEU A 57 -22.24 -3.70 0.98
N GLY A 58 -22.10 -4.80 0.25
CA GLY A 58 -22.92 -5.15 -0.91
C GLY A 58 -22.75 -4.20 -2.09
N ARG A 59 -21.65 -3.42 -2.15
CA ARG A 59 -21.37 -2.48 -3.23
C ARG A 59 -19.88 -2.26 -3.43
N LYS A 60 -19.50 -1.90 -4.65
CA LYS A 60 -18.13 -1.46 -4.99
C LYS A 60 -17.84 -0.08 -4.39
N LEU A 61 -16.63 0.10 -3.86
CA LEU A 61 -16.20 1.36 -3.30
C LEU A 61 -15.45 2.17 -4.36
N LYS A 62 -15.76 3.47 -4.43
CA LYS A 62 -14.99 4.40 -5.26
C LYS A 62 -13.63 4.62 -4.61
N THR A 63 -12.57 4.17 -5.26
CA THR A 63 -11.19 4.36 -4.79
C THR A 63 -10.51 5.45 -5.60
N LEU A 64 -9.49 6.08 -5.03
CA LEU A 64 -8.77 7.20 -5.66
C LEU A 64 -8.02 6.82 -6.95
N GLY A 65 -7.92 5.53 -7.28
CA GLY A 65 -7.30 5.02 -8.51
C GLY A 65 -8.28 4.55 -9.60
N SER A 66 -9.59 4.51 -9.34
CA SER A 66 -10.58 3.93 -10.27
C SER A 66 -11.18 4.95 -11.26
N ALA A 67 -10.39 5.90 -11.75
CA ALA A 67 -10.77 6.83 -12.80
C ALA A 67 -9.97 6.51 -14.08
N SER A 68 -10.26 5.38 -14.73
CA SER A 68 -9.95 5.08 -16.14
C SER A 68 -10.48 3.70 -16.55
N SER A 69 -11.80 3.55 -16.66
CA SER A 69 -12.44 2.60 -17.59
C SER A 69 -13.96 2.81 -17.55
N GLU A 70 -14.42 3.92 -18.12
CA GLU A 70 -15.73 3.94 -18.77
C GLU A 70 -15.61 3.09 -20.04
N GLN A 71 -16.12 1.86 -19.97
CA GLN A 71 -16.69 1.17 -21.13
C GLN A 71 -18.11 0.78 -20.70
N ASP A 72 -19.00 1.74 -20.86
CA ASP A 72 -20.44 1.52 -20.95
C ASP A 72 -20.76 1.51 -22.45
N SER A 73 -21.45 0.46 -22.90
CA SER A 73 -21.98 0.18 -24.26
C SER A 73 -21.03 -0.39 -25.33
#